data_AF-A0A0C9SEJ6-F1
#
_entry.id   AF-A0A0C9SEJ6-F1
#
_cell.length_a   1.000
_cell.length_b   1.000
_cell.length_c   1.000
_cell.angle_alpha   90.00
_cell.angle_beta   90.00
_cell.angle_gamma   90.00
#
_symmetry.space_group_name_H-M   'P 1'
#
loop_
_entity.id
_entity.type
_entity.pdbx_description
1 polymer ?
#
loop_
_entity_poly.entity_id
_entity_poly.type
_entity_poly.pdbx_seq_one_letter_code
_entity_poly.pdbx_strand_id
1 'polypeptide(L)'
;ITLVAITSWELRLFAMICSSQGWPTGCSGSCTRPSCIEAKQPRGITTTLYFPRNKKCTKVTFQGVCKGRFYKNSADCERCCRSYL
;
A
#
# COMPACT_ATOMS: atom_id res chain seq x y z
N ILE A 1 13.22 5.44 50.92
CA ILE A 1 13.45 4.81 49.59
C ILE A 1 12.85 5.74 48.57
N THR A 2 13.72 6.21 47.71
CA THR A 2 13.76 7.58 47.20
C THR A 2 12.97 7.70 45.91
N LEU A 3 12.04 8.67 45.93
CA LEU A 3 11.62 9.54 44.83
C LEU A 3 11.04 8.90 43.56
N VAL A 4 9.74 9.16 43.41
CA VAL A 4 8.98 9.33 42.16
C VAL A 4 9.72 10.30 41.23
N ALA A 5 10.73 9.81 40.51
CA ALA A 5 11.52 10.59 39.56
C ALA A 5 12.36 9.68 38.64
N ILE A 6 11.71 8.83 37.83
CA ILE A 6 12.35 8.29 36.63
C ILE A 6 11.43 8.58 35.43
N THR A 7 11.31 9.89 35.16
CA THR A 7 11.59 10.46 33.83
C THR A 7 11.10 9.60 32.65
N SER A 8 9.85 9.73 32.19
CA SER A 8 9.39 10.76 31.23
C SER A 8 10.18 10.88 29.90
N TRP A 9 11.16 10.01 29.62
CA TRP A 9 11.98 10.06 28.39
C TRP A 9 11.85 8.80 27.51
N GLU A 10 11.33 7.71 28.04
CA GLU A 10 11.20 6.41 27.34
C GLU A 10 9.92 6.25 26.49
N LEU A 11 9.16 7.33 26.24
CA LEU A 11 7.97 7.27 25.37
C LEU A 11 8.14 7.97 24.02
N ARG A 12 9.30 8.59 23.76
CA ARG A 12 9.54 9.31 22.49
C ARG A 12 10.20 8.47 21.40
N LEU A 13 10.73 7.30 21.72
CA LEU A 13 11.47 6.47 20.74
C LEU A 13 10.57 5.58 19.88
N PHE A 14 9.34 5.25 20.32
CA PHE A 14 8.44 4.40 19.51
C PHE A 14 7.85 5.10 18.28
N ALA A 15 7.80 6.44 18.25
CA ALA A 15 7.24 7.17 17.11
C ALA A 15 8.20 7.28 15.91
N MET A 16 9.51 7.07 16.10
CA MET A 16 10.51 7.20 15.02
C MET A 16 10.75 5.91 14.24
N ILE A 17 10.27 4.76 14.73
CA ILE A 17 10.46 3.47 14.06
C ILE A 17 9.49 3.30 12.88
N CYS A 18 8.35 4.02 12.87
CA CYS A 18 7.42 3.97 11.73
C CYS A 18 7.85 4.84 10.54
N SER A 19 8.72 5.84 10.74
CA SER A 19 9.16 6.75 9.68
C SER A 19 10.45 6.31 8.98
N SER A 20 11.18 5.36 9.56
CA SER A 20 12.47 4.85 9.06
C SER A 20 12.36 3.55 8.27
N GLN A 21 11.18 2.89 8.27
CA GLN A 21 10.82 1.96 7.21
C GLN A 21 10.38 2.78 6.00
N GLY A 22 11.36 3.40 5.32
CA GLY A 22 11.18 3.82 3.95
C GLY A 22 10.50 2.67 3.22
N TRP A 23 9.44 2.98 2.48
CA TRP A 23 8.72 1.97 1.68
C TRP A 23 9.75 1.08 1.02
N PRO A 24 9.57 -0.26 1.03
CA PRO A 24 10.59 -1.15 0.53
C PRO A 24 11.04 -0.65 -0.83
N THR A 25 12.33 -0.43 -1.02
CA THR A 25 12.86 0.18 -2.25
C THR A 25 12.33 -0.64 -3.44
N GLY A 26 11.50 -0.02 -4.29
CA GLY A 26 10.78 -0.70 -5.39
C GLY A 26 9.27 -0.88 -5.20
N CYS A 27 8.71 -0.62 -4.02
CA CYS A 27 7.28 -0.60 -3.74
C CYS A 27 6.68 0.78 -4.03
N SER A 28 6.61 1.13 -5.31
CA SER A 28 6.07 2.43 -5.76
C SER A 28 4.57 2.40 -6.02
N GLY A 29 3.94 1.22 -5.97
CA GLY A 29 2.52 1.00 -6.26
C GLY A 29 1.63 1.15 -5.03
N SER A 30 0.36 1.47 -5.24
CA SER A 30 -0.66 1.53 -4.20
C SER A 30 -1.27 0.15 -3.95
N CYS A 31 -1.42 -0.18 -2.67
CA CYS A 31 -2.15 -1.36 -2.20
C CYS A 31 -3.66 -1.11 -2.02
N THR A 32 -4.13 0.11 -2.25
CA THR A 32 -5.54 0.45 -2.08
C THR A 32 -6.31 0.09 -3.35
N ARG A 33 -7.56 -0.33 -3.20
CA ARG A 33 -8.46 -0.57 -4.35
C ARG A 33 -8.62 0.74 -5.15
N PRO A 34 -8.36 0.72 -6.47
CA PRO A 34 -8.58 1.89 -7.30
C PRO A 34 -10.07 2.23 -7.47
N SER A 35 -10.46 3.49 -7.21
CA SER A 35 -11.84 3.96 -7.45
C SER A 35 -12.21 4.06 -8.93
N CYS A 36 -11.20 4.17 -9.81
CA CYS A 36 -11.37 4.25 -11.25
C CYS A 36 -11.93 2.96 -11.90
N ILE A 37 -11.88 1.80 -11.21
CA ILE A 37 -12.42 0.54 -11.74
C ILE A 37 -13.94 0.65 -11.95
N GLU A 38 -14.61 1.55 -11.22
CA GLU A 38 -16.05 1.77 -11.32
C GLU A 38 -16.43 2.79 -12.40
N ALA A 39 -15.46 3.57 -12.88
CA ALA A 39 -15.69 4.56 -13.93
C ALA A 39 -15.65 3.88 -15.31
N LYS A 40 -16.82 3.70 -15.94
CA LYS A 40 -16.89 3.31 -17.35
C LYS A 40 -16.22 4.39 -18.22
N GLN A 41 -15.07 4.07 -18.79
CA GLN A 41 -14.41 4.95 -19.77
C GLN A 41 -14.73 4.53 -21.21
N PRO A 42 -14.62 5.47 -22.17
CA PRO A 42 -14.88 5.19 -23.58
C PRO A 42 -13.97 4.08 -24.11
N ARG A 43 -14.52 3.31 -25.06
CA ARG A 43 -13.91 2.11 -25.65
C ARG A 43 -12.56 2.47 -26.30
N GLY A 44 -11.51 1.70 -25.99
CA GLY A 44 -10.24 1.76 -26.74
C GLY A 44 -9.00 1.34 -25.96
N ILE A 45 -8.92 1.65 -24.66
CA ILE A 45 -7.75 1.30 -23.83
C ILE A 45 -8.18 0.29 -22.76
N THR A 46 -7.46 -0.82 -22.64
CA THR A 46 -7.66 -1.80 -21.56
C THR A 46 -6.46 -1.74 -20.62
N THR A 47 -6.72 -1.52 -19.34
CA THR A 47 -5.67 -1.50 -18.32
C THR A 47 -5.81 -2.71 -17.41
N THR A 48 -4.68 -3.35 -17.12
CA THR A 48 -4.58 -4.44 -16.14
C THR A 48 -3.73 -4.00 -14.96
N LEU A 49 -4.21 -4.24 -13.76
CA LEU A 49 -3.52 -3.89 -12.52
C LEU A 49 -3.76 -4.95 -11.43
N TYR A 50 -2.91 -4.91 -10.40
CA TYR A 50 -2.94 -5.81 -9.25
C TYR A 50 -3.03 -5.01 -7.96
N PHE A 51 -3.92 -5.43 -7.07
CA PHE A 51 -4.07 -4.89 -5.72
C PHE A 51 -4.62 -5.96 -4.77
N PRO A 52 -4.38 -5.85 -3.46
CA PRO A 52 -4.92 -6.79 -2.47
C PRO A 52 -6.44 -6.67 -2.36
N ARG A 53 -7.12 -7.81 -2.50
CA ARG A 53 -8.56 -7.97 -2.31
C ARG A 53 -8.81 -9.32 -1.66
N ASN A 54 -9.60 -9.35 -0.58
CA ASN A 54 -9.88 -10.59 0.18
C ASN A 54 -8.60 -11.32 0.59
N LYS A 55 -7.63 -10.60 1.17
CA LYS A 55 -6.38 -11.19 1.69
C LYS A 55 -5.49 -11.83 0.61
N LYS A 56 -5.71 -11.49 -0.67
CA LYS A 56 -4.94 -11.99 -1.83
C LYS A 56 -4.73 -10.89 -2.87
N CYS A 57 -3.59 -10.89 -3.54
CA CYS A 57 -3.38 -9.99 -4.68
C CYS A 57 -4.19 -10.46 -5.89
N THR A 58 -5.16 -9.66 -6.30
CA THR A 58 -6.09 -10.00 -7.38
C THR A 58 -5.78 -9.17 -8.62
N LYS A 59 -5.78 -9.83 -9.79
CA LYS A 59 -5.71 -9.18 -11.10
C LYS A 59 -7.07 -8.59 -11.45
N VAL A 60 -7.10 -7.31 -11.83
CA VAL A 60 -8.29 -6.66 -12.38
C VAL A 60 -7.95 -6.06 -13.73
N THR A 61 -8.79 -6.34 -14.71
CA THR A 61 -8.71 -5.79 -16.07
C THR A 61 -10.00 -5.03 -16.34
N PHE A 62 -9.89 -3.77 -16.74
CA PHE A 62 -11.03 -2.90 -17.03
C PHE A 62 -10.72 -2.02 -18.26
N GLN A 63 -11.79 -1.49 -18.86
CA GLN A 63 -11.68 -0.56 -19.97
C GLN A 63 -11.51 0.87 -19.44
N GLY A 64 -10.42 1.51 -19.85
CA GLY A 64 -10.02 2.84 -19.45
C GLY A 64 -8.58 2.92 -18.97
N VAL A 65 -8.17 4.15 -18.67
CA VAL A 65 -6.92 4.49 -17.99
C VAL A 65 -7.25 4.86 -16.55
N CYS A 66 -6.66 4.12 -15.62
CA CYS A 66 -6.67 4.52 -14.22
C CYS A 66 -5.42 5.33 -13.91
N LYS A 67 -5.61 6.60 -13.54
CA LYS A 67 -4.52 7.44 -13.07
C LYS A 67 -4.13 7.02 -11.65
N GLY A 68 -2.87 6.68 -11.46
CA GLY A 68 -2.31 6.29 -10.17
C GLY A 68 -1.14 5.33 -10.33
N ARG A 69 -0.44 5.07 -9.24
CA ARG A 69 0.62 4.06 -9.20
C ARG A 69 0.00 2.75 -8.74
N PHE A 70 -0.06 1.75 -9.61
CA PHE A 70 -0.58 0.43 -9.29
C PHE A 70 0.41 -0.64 -9.73
N TYR A 71 0.33 -1.80 -9.09
CA TYR A 71 1.18 -2.93 -9.46
C TYR A 71 0.72 -3.52 -10.79
N LYS A 72 1.70 -3.86 -11.64
CA LYS A 72 1.48 -4.50 -12.95
C LYS A 72 1.69 -6.01 -12.90
N ASN A 73 2.16 -6.54 -11.78
CA ASN A 73 2.42 -7.94 -11.54
C ASN A 73 1.87 -8.34 -10.14
N SER A 74 1.60 -9.63 -9.96
CA SER A 74 1.16 -10.17 -8.66
C SER A 74 2.30 -10.20 -7.65
N ALA A 75 3.52 -10.52 -8.09
CA ALA A 75 4.67 -10.65 -7.21
C ALA A 75 5.04 -9.34 -6.48
N ASP A 76 5.02 -8.18 -7.16
CA ASP A 76 5.26 -6.90 -6.47
C ASP A 76 4.08 -6.54 -5.58
N CYS A 77 2.84 -6.84 -5.99
CA CYS A 77 1.68 -6.66 -5.12
C CYS A 77 1.83 -7.47 -3.82
N GLU A 78 2.21 -8.75 -3.89
CA GLU A 78 2.34 -9.60 -2.70
C GLU A 78 3.52 -9.18 -1.82
N ARG A 79 4.64 -8.82 -2.44
CA ARG A 79 5.84 -8.34 -1.76
C ARG A 79 5.57 -7.02 -1.02
N CYS A 80 4.86 -6.10 -1.65
CA CYS A 80 4.68 -4.75 -1.14
C CYS A 80 3.41 -4.56 -0.30
N CYS A 81 2.36 -5.36 -0.53
CA CYS A 81 1.08 -5.26 0.14
C CYS A 81 0.89 -6.34 1.22
N ARG A 82 1.97 -6.89 1.76
CA ARG A 82 1.96 -7.95 2.78
C ARG A 82 1.06 -7.63 4.00
N SER A 83 0.96 -6.36 4.40
CA SER A 83 0.09 -5.92 5.49
C SER A 83 -1.41 -5.94 5.16
N TYR A 84 -1.77 -5.96 3.87
CA TYR A 84 -3.15 -6.02 3.37
C TYR A 84 -3.57 -7.44 2.97
N LEU A 85 -2.61 -8.36 2.87
CA LEU A 85 -2.83 -9.79 2.71
C LEU A 85 -3.27 -10.46 4.02
#